data_AF-A0A353RJY5-F1
#
_entry.id   AF-A0A353RJY5-F1
#
_cell.length_a   1.000
_cell.length_b   1.000
_cell.length_c   1.000
_cell.angle_alpha   90.00
_cell.angle_beta   90.00
_cell.angle_gamma   90.00
#
_symmetry.space_group_name_H-M   'P 1'
#
loop_
_entity.id
_entity.type
_entity.pdbx_description
1 polymer ?
#
loop_
_entity_poly.entity_id
_entity_poly.type
_entity_poly.pdbx_seq_one_letter_code
_entity_poly.pdbx_strand_id
1 'polypeptide(L)'
;MNKLPASSVLFLFLLLLPFTSCSERVENPRMVINEVLVNNEENYVDDYGQRSGWIEIFNNTAKTQDIGGYFLTNDKSNPRKYPIPRGDVLTRIAPHQHVLFWANNKPYQGTFHISFELDPEEDNYIALFDESGTKLIDEIIIPKGQLADVSWGYEMDGVKYDKDGTLQLTRLKKVTPSTNNYTLDKNEKVERFKQQDKFGASMTITSMLVVFCALLVLYIVFKIVGKSSTRISEKRRGKSTTVETTAGKPDPQGIPGEVLSAIFMALHEEQNDVHDFEHTILTINKINKNYSPWSSKIYGLRELPRR
;
A
#
# COMPACT_ATOMS: atom_id res chain seq x y z
N MET A 1 7.97 42.14 -57.71
CA MET A 1 7.97 40.93 -56.87
C MET A 1 9.41 40.66 -56.43
N ASN A 2 9.79 41.18 -55.27
CA ASN A 2 11.18 41.14 -54.79
C ASN A 2 11.45 39.78 -54.12
N LYS A 3 12.39 39.03 -54.67
CA LYS A 3 12.86 37.76 -54.11
C LYS A 3 13.75 38.07 -52.90
N LEU A 4 13.30 37.66 -51.71
CA LEU A 4 14.14 37.61 -50.51
C LEU A 4 15.28 36.59 -50.75
N PRO A 5 16.54 36.90 -50.40
CA PRO A 5 17.66 35.99 -50.60
C PRO A 5 17.57 34.81 -49.60
N ALA A 6 17.71 33.60 -50.11
CA ALA A 6 17.64 32.34 -49.37
C ALA A 6 18.73 32.14 -48.29
N SER A 7 19.66 33.09 -48.12
CA SER A 7 20.73 33.01 -47.12
C SER A 7 20.29 33.42 -45.70
N SER A 8 19.17 34.13 -45.54
CA SER A 8 18.72 34.59 -44.22
C SER A 8 17.94 33.54 -43.41
N VAL A 9 17.44 32.48 -44.06
CA VAL A 9 16.65 31.42 -43.38
C VAL A 9 17.56 30.36 -42.75
N LEU A 10 18.77 30.17 -43.25
CA LEU A 10 19.72 29.19 -42.69
C LEU A 10 20.34 29.67 -41.37
N PHE A 11 20.44 30.98 -41.15
CA PHE A 11 20.99 31.54 -39.91
C PHE A 11 20.02 31.53 -38.73
N LEU A 12 18.71 31.36 -38.99
CA LEU A 12 17.68 31.31 -37.94
C LEU A 12 17.52 29.92 -37.32
N PHE A 13 18.03 28.87 -37.98
CA PHE A 13 17.98 27.49 -37.46
C PHE A 13 19.19 27.12 -36.57
N LEU A 14 20.25 27.94 -36.54
CA LEU A 14 21.40 27.74 -35.65
C LEU A 14 21.21 28.39 -34.27
N LEU A 15 20.11 29.12 -34.06
CA LEU A 15 19.79 29.89 -32.85
C LEU A 15 18.72 29.20 -31.98
N LEU A 16 18.67 27.87 -32.04
CA LEU A 16 17.80 26.98 -31.25
C LEU A 16 18.57 25.76 -30.73
N LEU A 17 19.85 25.94 -30.40
CA LEU A 17 20.49 25.06 -29.41
C LEU A 17 20.02 25.57 -28.05
N PRO A 18 19.09 24.89 -27.34
CA PRO A 18 18.93 25.18 -25.93
C PRO A 18 20.30 24.96 -25.29
N PHE A 19 20.88 26.03 -24.75
CA PHE A 19 21.92 25.94 -23.75
C PHE A 19 21.28 25.23 -22.54
N THR A 20 21.20 23.91 -22.60
CA THR A 20 20.96 23.09 -21.41
C THR A 20 22.20 23.26 -20.56
N SER A 21 22.18 24.30 -19.71
CA SER A 21 23.04 24.37 -18.54
C SER A 21 22.78 23.09 -17.77
N CYS A 22 23.71 22.14 -17.89
CA CYS A 22 23.75 20.98 -17.04
C CYS A 22 24.15 21.51 -15.66
N SER A 23 23.15 21.90 -14.85
CA SER A 23 23.39 22.09 -13.43
C SER A 23 23.74 20.70 -12.89
N GLU A 24 25.00 20.47 -12.51
CA GLU A 24 25.35 19.29 -11.74
C GLU A 24 24.49 19.28 -10.49
N ARG A 25 23.56 18.33 -10.42
CA ARG A 25 22.83 18.07 -9.18
C ARG A 25 23.80 17.34 -8.28
N VAL A 26 24.04 17.88 -7.09
CA VAL A 26 24.77 17.17 -6.04
C VAL A 26 23.91 15.97 -5.65
N GLU A 27 24.36 14.77 -6.02
CA GLU A 27 23.69 13.54 -5.67
C GLU A 27 24.17 13.05 -4.30
N ASN A 28 23.23 12.49 -3.53
CA ASN A 28 23.56 11.85 -2.28
C ASN A 28 24.36 10.57 -2.53
N PRO A 29 25.34 10.24 -1.67
CA PRO A 29 26.07 8.98 -1.75
C PRO A 29 25.14 7.77 -1.75
N ARG A 30 25.58 6.68 -2.39
CA ARG A 30 24.83 5.41 -2.44
C ARG A 30 24.72 4.75 -1.07
N MET A 31 25.78 4.86 -0.28
CA MET A 31 25.81 4.49 1.13
C MET A 31 26.12 5.74 1.91
N VAL A 32 25.34 6.03 2.94
CA VAL A 32 25.46 7.26 3.72
C VAL A 32 25.76 6.91 5.17
N ILE A 33 26.74 7.55 5.78
CA ILE A 33 26.92 7.52 7.24
C ILE A 33 25.80 8.37 7.83
N ASN A 34 24.73 7.71 8.27
CA ASN A 34 23.40 8.29 8.46
C ASN A 34 23.22 8.97 9.82
N GLU A 35 23.63 8.27 10.87
CA GLU A 35 23.56 8.72 12.26
C GLU A 35 24.82 8.25 12.99
N VAL A 36 25.37 9.10 13.84
CA VAL A 36 26.56 8.82 14.65
C VAL A 36 26.29 9.31 16.07
N LEU A 37 26.55 8.44 17.03
CA LEU A 37 26.51 8.79 18.45
C LEU A 37 27.89 8.51 19.04
N VAL A 38 28.51 9.55 19.60
CA VAL A 38 29.91 9.50 20.06
C VAL A 38 29.99 8.96 21.49
N ASN A 39 29.23 9.52 22.42
CA ASN A 39 29.20 9.09 23.82
C ASN A 39 27.81 8.54 24.19
N ASN A 40 27.76 7.29 24.66
CA ASN A 40 26.54 6.55 24.97
C ASN A 40 26.55 6.13 26.44
N GLU A 41 25.67 6.73 27.24
CA GLU A 41 25.60 6.47 28.69
C GLU A 41 24.28 5.82 29.11
N GLU A 42 23.17 6.19 28.45
CA GLU A 42 21.83 5.71 28.81
C GLU A 42 21.03 5.16 27.62
N ASN A 43 21.51 5.29 26.38
CA ASN A 43 20.74 4.95 25.18
C ASN A 43 20.79 3.46 24.74
N TYR A 44 21.37 3.15 23.58
CA TYR A 44 21.33 1.82 22.97
C TYR A 44 22.38 0.91 23.62
N VAL A 45 22.03 -0.36 23.85
CA VAL A 45 22.91 -1.35 24.48
C VAL A 45 23.21 -2.43 23.45
N ASP A 46 24.48 -2.83 23.34
CA ASP A 46 24.88 -3.91 22.46
C ASP A 46 24.52 -5.29 23.00
N ASP A 47 24.74 -6.33 22.18
CA ASP A 47 24.44 -7.73 22.55
C ASP A 47 25.29 -8.24 23.73
N TYR A 48 26.33 -7.51 24.12
CA TYR A 48 27.20 -7.80 25.27
C TYR A 48 26.81 -7.01 26.53
N GLY A 49 25.70 -6.27 26.50
CA GLY A 49 25.24 -5.46 27.62
C GLY A 49 26.05 -4.17 27.82
N GLN A 50 26.83 -3.75 26.82
CA GLN A 50 27.68 -2.57 26.88
C GLN A 50 27.06 -1.39 26.14
N ARG A 51 27.39 -0.19 26.61
CA ARG A 51 27.03 1.06 25.94
C ARG A 51 28.30 1.62 25.33
N SER A 52 28.30 1.74 24.02
CA SER A 52 29.41 2.28 23.25
C SER A 52 28.89 3.31 22.27
N GLY A 53 29.76 4.20 21.83
CA GLY A 53 29.51 4.99 20.63
C GLY A 53 29.24 4.08 19.43
N TRP A 54 28.54 4.59 18.44
CA TRP A 54 28.18 3.81 17.26
C TRP A 54 27.99 4.70 16.03
N ILE A 55 28.07 4.03 14.88
CA ILE A 55 28.03 4.61 13.54
C ILE A 55 27.00 3.82 12.75
N GLU A 56 25.97 4.48 12.26
CA GLU A 56 24.96 3.88 11.40
C GLU A 56 25.24 4.20 9.92
N ILE A 57 25.12 3.19 9.07
CA ILE A 57 25.27 3.31 7.62
C ILE A 57 23.94 2.96 6.96
N PHE A 58 23.41 3.87 6.16
CA PHE A 58 22.18 3.71 5.41
C PHE A 58 22.45 3.41 3.93
N ASN A 59 21.74 2.43 3.38
CA ASN A 59 21.72 2.14 1.96
C ASN A 59 20.71 3.03 1.25
N ASN A 60 21.20 4.05 0.56
CA ASN A 60 20.40 5.02 -0.16
C ASN A 60 19.97 4.54 -1.56
N THR A 61 20.20 3.27 -1.89
CA THR A 61 19.88 2.71 -3.22
C THR A 61 18.63 1.84 -3.18
N ALA A 62 18.01 1.67 -4.35
CA ALA A 62 16.87 0.78 -4.56
C ALA A 62 17.26 -0.72 -4.66
N LYS A 63 18.52 -1.08 -4.37
CA LYS A 63 19.04 -2.46 -4.44
C LYS A 63 19.73 -2.83 -3.15
N THR A 64 19.77 -4.11 -2.83
CA THR A 64 20.61 -4.60 -1.72
C THR A 64 22.07 -4.29 -2.02
N GLN A 65 22.76 -3.62 -1.11
CA GLN A 65 24.19 -3.38 -1.20
C GLN A 65 24.92 -4.26 -0.20
N ASP A 66 25.91 -5.00 -0.69
CA ASP A 66 26.83 -5.75 0.17
C ASP A 66 28.02 -4.84 0.49
N ILE A 67 28.22 -4.56 1.78
CA ILE A 67 29.36 -3.79 2.30
C ILE A 67 30.44 -4.71 2.88
N GLY A 68 30.28 -6.04 2.78
CA GLY A 68 31.32 -6.99 3.17
C GLY A 68 32.61 -6.72 2.39
N GLY A 69 33.72 -6.52 3.09
CA GLY A 69 35.01 -6.18 2.51
C GLY A 69 35.25 -4.69 2.30
N TYR A 70 34.29 -3.81 2.60
CA TYR A 70 34.52 -2.36 2.63
C TYR A 70 35.37 -2.00 3.86
N PHE A 71 35.82 -0.74 3.92
CA PHE A 71 36.61 -0.26 5.05
C PHE A 71 35.95 0.92 5.74
N LEU A 72 35.91 0.85 7.08
CA LEU A 72 35.61 2.00 7.94
C LEU A 72 36.89 2.54 8.55
N THR A 73 36.98 3.86 8.67
CA THR A 73 38.12 4.51 9.31
C THR A 73 37.72 5.79 10.01
N ASN A 74 38.44 6.12 11.07
CA ASN A 74 38.47 7.45 11.67
C ASN A 74 39.83 8.16 11.49
N ASP A 75 40.67 7.67 10.58
CA ASP A 75 42.01 8.17 10.32
C ASP A 75 42.22 8.40 8.82
N LYS A 76 42.38 9.67 8.42
CA LYS A 76 42.63 10.08 7.02
C LYS A 76 43.89 9.46 6.44
N SER A 77 44.88 9.13 7.27
CA SER A 77 46.13 8.51 6.84
C SER A 77 46.02 6.99 6.68
N ASN A 78 44.95 6.38 7.19
CA ASN A 78 44.70 4.95 7.12
C ASN A 78 43.27 4.63 6.62
N PRO A 79 43.02 4.71 5.30
CA PRO A 79 41.71 4.38 4.70
C PRO A 79 41.25 2.93 4.94
N ARG A 80 42.16 2.01 5.27
CA ARG A 80 41.90 0.58 5.45
C ARG A 80 41.90 0.14 6.92
N LYS A 81 41.63 1.06 7.86
CA LYS A 81 41.76 0.82 9.31
C LYS A 81 40.91 -0.33 9.84
N TYR A 82 39.62 -0.36 9.54
CA TYR A 82 38.73 -1.45 9.89
C TYR A 82 38.17 -2.13 8.63
N PRO A 83 38.63 -3.35 8.28
CA PRO A 83 38.00 -4.13 7.22
C PRO A 83 36.70 -4.75 7.74
N ILE A 84 35.58 -4.47 7.09
CA ILE A 84 34.29 -5.11 7.39
C ILE A 84 34.38 -6.58 6.93
N PRO A 85 34.23 -7.57 7.83
CA PRO A 85 34.30 -8.98 7.46
C PRO A 85 33.30 -9.34 6.34
N ARG A 86 33.69 -10.27 5.46
CA ARG A 86 32.82 -10.80 4.39
C ARG A 86 32.03 -12.00 4.89
N GLY A 87 30.83 -12.20 4.35
CA GLY A 87 30.03 -13.42 4.53
C GLY A 87 29.02 -13.37 5.67
N ASP A 88 28.96 -12.26 6.42
CA ASP A 88 27.87 -12.00 7.35
C ASP A 88 26.60 -11.62 6.58
N VAL A 89 25.44 -12.07 7.05
CA VAL A 89 24.15 -11.76 6.38
C VAL A 89 23.81 -10.28 6.55
N LEU A 90 24.17 -9.68 7.69
CA LEU A 90 23.85 -8.30 8.02
C LEU A 90 24.72 -7.28 7.27
N THR A 91 25.82 -7.70 6.62
CA THR A 91 26.58 -6.82 5.71
C THR A 91 25.87 -6.61 4.37
N ARG A 92 24.78 -7.35 4.11
CA ARG A 92 23.93 -7.20 2.93
C ARG A 92 22.73 -6.33 3.27
N ILE A 93 22.92 -5.03 3.17
CA ILE A 93 21.93 -4.02 3.56
C ILE A 93 20.86 -3.94 2.48
N ALA A 94 19.62 -4.26 2.82
CA ALA A 94 18.48 -4.17 1.90
C ALA A 94 18.24 -2.71 1.41
N PRO A 95 17.47 -2.52 0.32
CA PRO A 95 17.16 -1.18 -0.18
C PRO A 95 16.55 -0.29 0.91
N HIS A 96 17.05 0.93 1.06
CA HIS A 96 16.54 1.89 2.05
C HIS A 96 16.49 1.33 3.47
N GLN A 97 17.52 0.57 3.85
CA GLN A 97 17.74 0.05 5.20
C GLN A 97 19.12 0.48 5.69
N HIS A 98 19.35 0.32 6.98
CA HIS A 98 20.58 0.70 7.66
C HIS A 98 21.20 -0.48 8.41
N VAL A 99 22.46 -0.31 8.77
CA VAL A 99 23.19 -1.21 9.66
C VAL A 99 24.03 -0.37 10.63
N LEU A 100 24.18 -0.86 11.86
CA LEU A 100 24.87 -0.16 12.93
C LEU A 100 26.21 -0.86 13.26
N PHE A 101 27.24 -0.04 13.46
CA PHE A 101 28.57 -0.45 13.88
C PHE A 101 28.92 0.17 15.24
N TRP A 102 29.29 -0.64 16.21
CA TRP A 102 29.77 -0.23 17.52
C TRP A 102 31.22 0.25 17.45
N ALA A 103 31.43 1.52 17.77
CA ALA A 103 32.74 2.17 17.86
C ALA A 103 33.36 1.96 19.24
N ASN A 104 33.75 0.71 19.53
CA ASN A 104 34.16 0.27 20.86
C ASN A 104 35.55 -0.37 20.94
N ASN A 105 36.32 -0.34 19.84
CA ASN A 105 37.64 -0.96 19.73
C ASN A 105 37.70 -2.46 20.15
N LYS A 106 36.60 -3.21 19.96
CA LYS A 106 36.51 -4.64 20.29
C LYS A 106 36.12 -5.48 19.08
N PRO A 107 36.96 -5.52 18.02
CA PRO A 107 36.62 -6.26 16.80
C PRO A 107 36.49 -7.78 16.99
N TYR A 108 36.97 -8.33 18.12
CA TYR A 108 36.79 -9.73 18.48
C TYR A 108 35.34 -10.07 18.92
N GLN A 109 34.48 -9.08 19.16
CA GLN A 109 33.07 -9.27 19.52
C GLN A 109 32.16 -9.55 18.30
N GLY A 110 32.65 -9.34 17.08
CA GLY A 110 31.93 -9.67 15.84
C GLY A 110 32.06 -8.61 14.76
N THR A 111 31.44 -8.88 13.61
CA THR A 111 31.46 -8.06 12.37
C THR A 111 31.08 -6.58 12.58
N PHE A 112 30.26 -6.29 13.58
CA PHE A 112 29.72 -4.95 13.82
C PHE A 112 30.40 -4.22 14.98
N HIS A 113 31.45 -4.80 15.57
CA HIS A 113 32.30 -4.12 16.54
C HIS A 113 33.60 -3.73 15.84
N ILE A 114 33.93 -2.44 15.81
CA ILE A 114 35.03 -1.93 14.97
C ILE A 114 36.33 -1.77 15.78
N SER A 115 37.45 -1.59 15.08
CA SER A 115 38.81 -1.49 15.66
C SER A 115 39.20 -0.08 16.11
N PHE A 116 38.22 0.78 16.42
CA PHE A 116 38.44 2.12 16.94
C PHE A 116 37.23 2.61 17.74
N GLU A 117 37.48 3.64 18.54
CA GLU A 117 36.49 4.38 19.33
C GLU A 117 36.37 5.82 18.80
N LEU A 118 35.33 6.51 19.22
CA LEU A 118 35.10 7.94 18.97
C LEU A 118 35.40 8.72 20.25
N ASP A 119 35.91 9.94 20.11
CA ASP A 119 36.35 10.78 21.23
C ASP A 119 35.41 11.99 21.39
N PRO A 120 34.70 12.16 22.52
CA PRO A 120 33.80 13.29 22.70
C PRO A 120 34.50 14.66 22.72
N GLU A 121 35.80 14.72 23.03
CA GLU A 121 36.57 15.96 23.18
C GLU A 121 37.28 16.42 21.90
N GLU A 122 37.29 15.60 20.85
CA GLU A 122 37.99 15.85 19.59
C GLU A 122 37.05 15.80 18.37
N ASP A 123 37.50 16.34 17.24
CA ASP A 123 36.77 16.25 15.97
C ASP A 123 36.89 14.81 15.43
N ASN A 124 35.75 14.14 15.25
CA ASN A 124 35.71 12.75 14.80
C ASN A 124 35.51 12.69 13.30
N TYR A 125 36.60 12.49 12.56
CA TYR A 125 36.52 12.08 11.16
C TYR A 125 36.04 10.64 11.07
N ILE A 126 35.09 10.34 10.19
CA ILE A 126 34.61 8.98 9.90
C ILE A 126 34.44 8.87 8.39
N ALA A 127 34.97 7.81 7.79
CA ALA A 127 34.83 7.55 6.37
C ALA A 127 34.59 6.08 6.05
N LEU A 128 33.83 5.87 4.99
CA LEU A 128 33.54 4.59 4.37
C LEU A 128 34.23 4.53 3.01
N PHE A 129 35.08 3.53 2.82
CA PHE A 129 35.75 3.23 1.55
C PHE A 129 35.22 1.92 0.96
N ASP A 130 35.30 1.82 -0.36
CA ASP A 130 34.93 0.61 -1.09
C ASP A 130 35.83 -0.59 -0.78
N GLU A 131 35.57 -1.73 -1.44
CA GLU A 131 36.36 -2.96 -1.27
C GLU A 131 37.85 -2.84 -1.64
N SER A 132 38.22 -1.82 -2.43
CA SER A 132 39.61 -1.54 -2.74
C SER A 132 40.30 -0.74 -1.64
N GLY A 133 39.55 -0.07 -0.76
CA GLY A 133 40.07 0.88 0.21
C GLY A 133 40.70 2.12 -0.41
N THR A 134 40.37 2.44 -1.67
CA THR A 134 40.91 3.62 -2.37
C THR A 134 39.81 4.59 -2.79
N LYS A 135 38.61 4.09 -3.10
CA LYS A 135 37.49 4.95 -3.48
C LYS A 135 36.68 5.29 -2.25
N LEU A 136 36.61 6.59 -1.95
CA LEU A 136 35.73 7.12 -0.92
C LEU A 136 34.27 6.95 -1.34
N ILE A 137 33.46 6.33 -0.48
CA ILE A 137 32.02 6.18 -0.66
C ILE A 137 31.29 7.32 0.06
N ASP A 138 31.62 7.53 1.33
CA ASP A 138 31.08 8.63 2.13
C ASP A 138 32.04 9.00 3.27
N GLU A 139 31.96 10.25 3.71
CA GLU A 139 32.69 10.74 4.89
C GLU A 139 31.90 11.80 5.67
N ILE A 140 32.18 11.90 6.95
CA ILE A 140 31.58 12.87 7.85
C ILE A 140 32.61 13.30 8.90
N ILE A 141 32.46 14.53 9.41
CA ILE A 141 33.21 15.01 10.56
C ILE A 141 32.19 15.42 11.62
N ILE A 142 32.20 14.73 12.76
CA ILE A 142 31.41 15.12 13.93
C ILE A 142 32.27 16.09 14.76
N PRO A 143 31.78 17.30 15.06
CA PRO A 143 32.58 18.28 15.79
C PRO A 143 32.88 17.82 17.21
N LYS A 144 33.94 18.32 17.81
CA LYS A 144 34.23 18.10 19.24
C LYS A 144 33.18 18.68 20.20
N GLY A 145 33.26 18.27 21.46
CA GLY A 145 32.36 18.72 22.52
C GLY A 145 31.03 17.96 22.51
N GLN A 146 31.10 16.66 22.27
CA GLN A 146 29.93 15.80 22.19
C GLN A 146 29.36 15.51 23.58
N LEU A 147 28.05 15.70 23.70
CA LEU A 147 27.32 15.39 24.93
C LEU A 147 26.93 13.91 24.93
N ALA A 148 26.79 13.34 26.13
CA ALA A 148 26.24 12.00 26.30
C ALA A 148 24.83 11.88 25.68
N ASP A 149 24.57 10.73 25.04
CA ASP A 149 23.29 10.33 24.48
C ASP A 149 22.71 11.30 23.44
N VAL A 150 23.61 11.97 22.72
CA VAL A 150 23.28 12.88 21.63
C VAL A 150 23.91 12.38 20.34
N SER A 151 23.06 12.17 19.33
CA SER A 151 23.50 11.79 18.00
C SER A 151 23.48 12.95 17.01
N TRP A 152 24.34 12.81 16.01
CA TRP A 152 24.42 13.65 14.83
C TRP A 152 24.06 12.84 13.61
N GLY A 153 23.37 13.44 12.66
CA GLY A 153 22.94 12.76 11.45
C GLY A 153 22.11 13.65 10.56
N TYR A 154 21.28 13.02 9.73
CA TYR A 154 20.38 13.70 8.81
C TYR A 154 18.93 13.49 9.23
N GLU A 155 18.11 14.56 9.20
CA GLU A 155 16.70 14.45 9.61
C GLU A 155 15.95 13.43 8.76
N MET A 156 16.16 13.43 7.44
CA MET A 156 15.67 12.38 6.54
C MET A 156 16.80 11.41 6.20
N ASP A 157 16.55 10.11 6.37
CA ASP A 157 17.55 9.07 6.13
C ASP A 157 18.11 9.13 4.70
N GLY A 158 19.44 9.10 4.58
CA GLY A 158 20.14 9.15 3.29
C GLY A 158 20.16 10.50 2.58
N VAL A 159 19.59 11.57 3.16
CA VAL A 159 19.58 12.93 2.58
C VAL A 159 20.68 13.78 3.19
N LYS A 160 21.91 13.53 2.75
CA LYS A 160 23.11 14.27 3.15
C LYS A 160 23.18 15.69 2.59
N TYR A 161 22.90 15.83 1.30
CA TYR A 161 22.86 17.09 0.56
C TYR A 161 21.43 17.37 0.12
N ASP A 162 21.00 18.62 0.30
CA ASP A 162 19.74 19.12 -0.27
C ASP A 162 19.89 19.35 -1.78
N LYS A 163 18.78 19.70 -2.46
CA LYS A 163 18.70 20.00 -3.89
C LYS A 163 19.71 21.07 -4.35
N ASP A 164 20.08 21.96 -3.44
CA ASP A 164 21.05 23.04 -3.67
C ASP A 164 22.50 22.64 -3.31
N GLY A 165 22.74 21.38 -2.89
CA GLY A 165 24.06 20.87 -2.51
C GLY A 165 24.53 21.24 -1.10
N THR A 166 23.66 21.84 -0.28
CA THR A 166 23.99 22.19 1.11
C THR A 166 23.98 20.95 2.00
N LEU A 167 25.05 20.76 2.79
CA LEU A 167 25.16 19.69 3.78
C LEU A 167 24.11 19.86 4.89
N GLN A 168 23.33 18.81 5.15
CA GLN A 168 22.21 18.79 6.11
C GLN A 168 22.57 18.17 7.47
N LEU A 169 23.86 18.07 7.78
CA LEU A 169 24.31 17.48 9.04
C LEU A 169 23.82 18.32 10.23
N THR A 170 23.09 17.69 11.15
CA THR A 170 22.54 18.35 12.33
C THR A 170 22.55 17.43 13.54
N ARG A 171 22.41 18.04 14.73
CA ARG A 171 22.12 17.30 15.97
C ARG A 171 20.68 16.82 15.92
N LEU A 172 20.47 15.52 16.00
CA LEU A 172 19.12 14.95 15.97
C LEU A 172 18.38 15.23 17.28
N LYS A 173 17.06 15.44 17.19
CA LYS A 173 16.20 15.68 18.36
C LYS A 173 16.01 14.44 19.21
N LYS A 174 16.11 13.28 18.57
CA LYS A 174 15.95 11.96 19.16
C LYS A 174 17.00 11.06 18.53
N VAL A 175 17.63 10.24 19.35
CA VAL A 175 18.54 9.19 18.91
C VAL A 175 17.73 8.01 18.39
N THR A 176 18.07 7.51 17.21
CA THR A 176 17.25 6.54 16.46
C THR A 176 18.07 5.34 16.00
N PRO A 177 18.68 4.59 16.94
CA PRO A 177 19.55 3.49 16.58
C PRO A 177 18.77 2.40 15.85
N SER A 178 19.25 2.01 14.68
CA SER A 178 18.61 0.96 13.89
C SER A 178 17.14 1.24 13.55
N THR A 179 16.74 2.51 13.44
CA THR A 179 15.40 2.91 13.00
C THR A 179 15.47 4.20 12.18
N ASN A 180 14.37 4.60 11.55
CA ASN A 180 14.34 5.78 10.71
C ASN A 180 14.43 7.06 11.56
N ASN A 181 15.25 8.02 11.15
CA ASN A 181 15.40 9.31 11.82
C ASN A 181 14.10 10.15 11.73
N TYR A 182 13.37 10.01 10.61
CA TYR A 182 12.09 10.65 10.38
C TYR A 182 10.94 9.65 10.41
N THR A 183 10.04 9.78 11.39
CA THR A 183 8.79 9.02 11.40
C THR A 183 7.68 9.79 10.69
N LEU A 184 6.97 9.12 9.78
CA LEU A 184 5.79 9.64 9.05
C LEU A 184 4.54 9.69 9.95
N ASP A 185 4.69 10.01 11.23
CA ASP A 185 3.59 9.95 12.21
C ASP A 185 2.59 11.11 12.04
N LYS A 186 2.95 12.12 11.24
CA LYS A 186 2.16 13.33 11.03
C LYS A 186 1.72 13.44 9.58
N ASN A 187 0.46 13.11 9.31
CA ASN A 187 -0.16 13.50 8.06
C ASN A 187 -0.45 15.00 8.10
N GLU A 188 0.36 15.79 7.40
CA GLU A 188 0.20 17.25 7.36
C GLU A 188 -1.21 17.70 7.03
N LYS A 189 -1.94 16.98 6.16
CA LYS A 189 -3.33 17.32 5.82
C LYS A 189 -4.26 17.15 7.03
N VAL A 190 -4.07 16.09 7.81
CA VAL A 190 -4.88 15.80 9.01
C VAL A 190 -4.55 16.80 10.11
N GLU A 191 -3.27 17.13 10.31
CA GLU A 191 -2.87 18.13 11.31
C GLU A 191 -3.32 19.55 10.94
N ARG A 192 -3.20 19.94 9.66
CA ARG A 192 -3.77 21.21 9.16
C ARG A 192 -5.29 21.24 9.34
N PHE A 193 -5.97 20.14 9.04
CA PHE A 193 -7.41 20.02 9.26
C PHE A 193 -7.79 20.12 10.75
N LYS A 194 -7.03 19.47 11.64
CA LYS A 194 -7.21 19.55 13.10
C LYS A 194 -6.95 20.96 13.65
N GLN A 195 -5.99 21.68 13.08
CA GLN A 195 -5.73 23.09 13.42
C GLN A 195 -6.85 24.02 12.95
N GLN A 196 -7.37 23.79 11.74
CA GLN A 196 -8.46 24.58 11.15
C GLN A 196 -9.82 24.29 11.79
N ASP A 197 -10.06 23.03 12.20
CA ASP A 197 -11.32 22.57 12.80
C ASP A 197 -11.11 22.07 14.23
N LYS A 198 -10.66 22.99 15.11
CA LYS A 198 -10.39 22.69 16.52
C LYS A 198 -11.59 22.09 17.27
N PHE A 199 -12.81 22.43 16.85
CA PHE A 199 -14.06 21.96 17.47
C PHE A 199 -14.68 20.75 16.74
N GLY A 200 -14.13 20.31 15.61
CA GLY A 200 -14.66 19.18 14.82
C GLY A 200 -15.97 19.49 14.08
N ALA A 201 -16.36 20.75 13.96
CA ALA A 201 -17.62 21.16 13.35
C ALA A 201 -17.62 20.86 11.83
N SER A 202 -16.51 21.13 11.14
CA SER A 202 -16.41 20.85 9.71
C SER A 202 -16.41 19.35 9.41
N MET A 203 -15.80 18.53 10.27
CA MET A 203 -15.83 17.07 10.16
C MET A 203 -17.27 16.54 10.26
N THR A 204 -18.03 16.99 11.27
CA THR A 204 -19.42 16.53 11.47
C THR A 204 -20.35 16.98 10.34
N ILE A 205 -20.22 18.23 9.87
CA ILE A 205 -21.05 18.76 8.77
C ILE A 205 -20.79 17.99 7.47
N THR A 206 -19.52 17.73 7.13
CA THR A 206 -19.18 16.99 5.91
C THR A 206 -19.66 15.54 5.97
N SER A 207 -19.49 14.85 7.11
CA SER A 207 -20.05 13.51 7.31
C SER A 207 -21.57 13.49 7.18
N MET A 208 -22.26 14.44 7.81
CA MET A 208 -23.72 14.54 7.75
C MET A 208 -24.21 14.80 6.32
N LEU A 209 -23.54 15.69 5.58
CA LEU A 209 -23.86 16.01 4.19
C LEU A 209 -23.72 14.79 3.28
N VAL A 210 -22.64 14.02 3.41
CA VAL A 210 -22.43 12.79 2.62
C VAL A 210 -23.55 11.77 2.89
N VAL A 211 -23.95 11.59 4.15
CA VAL A 211 -25.04 10.67 4.53
C VAL A 211 -26.37 11.12 3.92
N PHE A 212 -26.73 12.40 4.03
CA PHE A 212 -27.96 12.92 3.42
C PHE A 212 -27.94 12.81 1.89
N CYS A 213 -26.81 13.10 1.25
CA CYS A 213 -26.65 12.91 -0.19
C CYS A 213 -26.85 11.44 -0.58
N ALA A 214 -26.25 10.50 0.15
CA ALA A 214 -26.41 9.07 -0.12
C ALA A 214 -27.88 8.60 0.02
N LEU A 215 -28.57 9.04 1.08
CA LEU A 215 -30.00 8.73 1.28
C LEU A 215 -30.89 9.36 0.20
N LEU A 216 -30.59 10.58 -0.22
CA LEU A 216 -31.32 11.28 -1.28
C LEU A 216 -31.15 10.58 -2.63
N VAL A 217 -29.93 10.15 -2.95
CA VAL A 217 -29.66 9.33 -4.14
C VAL A 217 -30.45 8.02 -4.09
N LEU A 218 -30.42 7.33 -2.96
CA LEU A 218 -31.15 6.07 -2.78
C LEU A 218 -32.68 6.26 -2.95
N TYR A 219 -33.23 7.35 -2.39
CA TYR A 219 -34.64 7.72 -2.58
C TYR A 219 -34.98 7.96 -4.05
N ILE A 220 -34.13 8.70 -4.79
CA ILE A 220 -34.34 8.95 -6.21
C ILE A 220 -34.36 7.64 -6.99
N VAL A 221 -33.43 6.73 -6.72
CA VAL A 221 -33.37 5.41 -7.35
C VAL A 221 -34.66 4.62 -7.12
N PHE A 222 -35.12 4.50 -5.87
CA PHE A 222 -36.37 3.79 -5.58
C PHE A 222 -37.60 4.45 -6.21
N LYS A 223 -37.64 5.78 -6.27
CA LYS A 223 -38.73 6.52 -6.92
C LYS A 223 -38.79 6.29 -8.43
N ILE A 224 -37.63 6.23 -9.10
CA ILE A 224 -37.55 5.95 -10.54
C ILE A 224 -37.97 4.51 -10.82
N VAL A 225 -37.48 3.54 -10.04
CA VAL A 225 -37.84 2.12 -10.18
C VAL A 225 -39.33 1.93 -9.93
N GLY A 226 -39.88 2.52 -8.87
CA GLY A 226 -41.30 2.47 -8.53
C GLY A 226 -42.19 3.01 -9.63
N LYS A 227 -41.89 4.22 -10.16
CA LYS A 227 -42.65 4.81 -11.29
C LYS A 227 -42.52 4.01 -12.59
N SER A 228 -41.37 3.39 -12.83
CA SER A 228 -41.15 2.58 -14.03
C SER A 228 -41.94 1.27 -13.97
N SER A 229 -42.01 0.65 -12.79
CA SER A 229 -42.80 -0.57 -12.54
C SER A 229 -44.30 -0.34 -12.76
N THR A 230 -44.86 0.76 -12.22
CA THR A 230 -46.29 1.06 -12.39
C THR A 230 -46.64 1.37 -13.85
N ARG A 231 -45.80 2.14 -14.56
CA ARG A 231 -45.98 2.42 -16.00
C ARG A 231 -45.94 1.16 -16.87
N ILE A 232 -45.05 0.22 -16.56
CA ILE A 232 -44.96 -1.06 -17.28
C ILE A 232 -46.19 -1.93 -17.00
N SER A 233 -46.70 -1.92 -15.76
CA SER A 233 -47.92 -2.65 -15.36
C SER A 233 -49.18 -2.08 -16.05
N GLU A 234 -49.33 -0.75 -16.08
CA GLU A 234 -50.44 -0.08 -16.77
C GLU A 234 -50.42 -0.37 -18.28
N LYS A 235 -49.24 -0.38 -18.90
CA LYS A 235 -49.09 -0.72 -20.33
C LYS A 235 -49.42 -2.19 -20.62
N ARG A 236 -49.21 -3.10 -19.67
CA ARG A 236 -49.61 -4.52 -19.77
C ARG A 236 -51.13 -4.69 -19.58
N ARG A 237 -51.76 -3.92 -18.70
CA ARG A 237 -53.23 -3.90 -18.54
C ARG A 237 -53.94 -3.33 -19.77
N GLY A 238 -53.42 -2.28 -20.39
CA GLY A 238 -53.97 -1.71 -21.63
C GLY A 238 -53.88 -2.64 -22.85
N LYS A 239 -52.99 -3.64 -22.84
CA LYS A 239 -52.87 -4.65 -23.90
C LYS A 239 -53.86 -5.83 -23.73
N SER A 240 -54.56 -5.90 -22.60
CA SER A 240 -55.57 -6.92 -22.30
C SER A 240 -57.01 -6.51 -22.67
N THR A 241 -57.24 -5.25 -23.08
CA THR A 241 -58.59 -4.71 -23.32
C THR A 241 -58.93 -4.48 -24.80
N THR A 242 -58.00 -4.71 -25.72
CA THR A 242 -58.29 -4.73 -27.16
C THR A 242 -58.37 -6.16 -27.67
N VAL A 243 -59.45 -6.85 -27.31
CA VAL A 243 -60.04 -7.86 -28.19
C VAL A 243 -60.81 -7.07 -29.26
N GLU A 244 -60.06 -6.57 -30.25
CA GLU A 244 -60.67 -6.09 -31.48
C GLU A 244 -61.14 -7.30 -32.27
N THR A 245 -62.46 -7.35 -32.46
CA THR A 245 -63.18 -8.17 -33.42
C THR A 245 -62.69 -7.86 -34.84
N THR A 246 -61.52 -8.36 -35.23
CA THR A 246 -61.20 -8.45 -36.66
C THR A 246 -61.93 -9.65 -37.22
N ALA A 247 -63.07 -9.38 -37.83
CA ALA A 247 -63.76 -10.24 -38.77
C ALA A 247 -62.80 -10.65 -39.90
N GLY A 248 -62.05 -11.73 -39.69
CA GLY A 248 -61.42 -12.50 -40.75
C GLY A 248 -62.48 -13.36 -41.40
N LYS A 249 -62.57 -13.32 -42.74
CA LYS A 249 -63.45 -14.20 -43.52
C LYS A 249 -63.29 -15.66 -43.06
N PRO A 250 -64.40 -16.41 -42.91
CA PRO A 250 -64.36 -17.76 -42.37
C PRO A 250 -63.67 -18.71 -43.35
N ASP A 251 -62.67 -19.42 -42.87
CA ASP A 251 -62.24 -20.68 -43.46
C ASP A 251 -63.42 -21.68 -43.30
N PRO A 252 -63.97 -22.28 -44.37
CA PRO A 252 -65.19 -23.08 -44.27
C PRO A 252 -65.05 -24.38 -43.46
N GLN A 253 -63.84 -24.70 -43.00
CA GLN A 253 -63.52 -25.92 -42.24
C GLN A 253 -62.85 -25.65 -40.89
N GLY A 254 -62.74 -24.38 -40.48
CA GLY A 254 -62.20 -24.00 -39.18
C GLY A 254 -63.28 -23.84 -38.11
N ILE A 255 -63.10 -24.47 -36.94
CA ILE A 255 -63.99 -24.29 -35.79
C ILE A 255 -64.00 -22.79 -35.40
N PRO A 256 -65.17 -22.14 -35.24
CA PRO A 256 -65.25 -20.72 -34.87
C PRO A 256 -64.54 -20.45 -33.54
N GLY A 257 -63.86 -19.29 -33.44
CA GLY A 257 -63.11 -18.90 -32.24
C GLY A 257 -63.96 -18.79 -30.96
N GLU A 258 -65.26 -18.52 -31.11
CA GLU A 258 -66.25 -18.51 -30.04
C GLU A 258 -66.46 -19.92 -29.45
N VAL A 259 -66.54 -20.92 -30.33
CA VAL A 259 -66.69 -22.33 -29.94
C VAL A 259 -65.41 -22.83 -29.28
N LEU A 260 -64.23 -22.47 -29.82
CA LEU A 260 -62.95 -22.74 -29.17
C LEU A 260 -62.84 -22.08 -27.79
N SER A 261 -63.31 -20.84 -27.65
CA SER A 261 -63.33 -20.13 -26.36
C SER A 261 -64.29 -20.78 -25.38
N ALA A 262 -65.46 -21.24 -25.84
CA ALA A 262 -66.42 -21.99 -25.02
C ALA A 262 -65.86 -23.35 -24.58
N ILE A 263 -65.18 -24.06 -25.48
CA ILE A 263 -64.49 -25.33 -25.16
C ILE A 263 -63.36 -25.08 -24.15
N PHE A 264 -62.54 -24.04 -24.34
CA PHE A 264 -61.49 -23.68 -23.39
C PHE A 264 -62.04 -23.27 -22.03
N MET A 265 -63.15 -22.52 -22.00
CA MET A 265 -63.80 -22.12 -20.76
C MET A 265 -64.35 -23.35 -20.02
N ALA A 266 -65.01 -24.26 -20.74
CA ALA A 266 -65.52 -25.50 -20.17
C ALA A 266 -64.40 -26.41 -19.62
N LEU A 267 -63.29 -26.56 -20.35
CA LEU A 267 -62.11 -27.30 -19.87
C LEU A 267 -61.47 -26.64 -18.65
N HIS A 268 -61.37 -25.31 -18.63
CA HIS A 268 -60.81 -24.57 -17.50
C HIS A 268 -61.71 -24.64 -16.25
N GLU A 269 -63.03 -24.65 -16.44
CA GLU A 269 -63.99 -24.84 -15.35
C GLU A 269 -63.94 -26.27 -14.80
N GLU A 270 -63.91 -27.29 -15.67
CA GLU A 270 -63.70 -28.69 -15.27
C GLU A 270 -62.37 -28.85 -14.52
N GLN A 271 -61.28 -28.29 -15.03
CA GLN A 271 -59.95 -28.44 -14.42
C GLN A 271 -59.82 -27.73 -13.07
N ASN A 272 -60.59 -26.66 -12.82
CA ASN A 272 -60.67 -26.04 -11.50
C ASN A 272 -61.51 -26.87 -10.51
N ASP A 273 -62.50 -27.63 -10.98
CA ASP A 273 -63.33 -28.52 -10.16
C ASP A 273 -62.60 -29.81 -9.72
N VAL A 274 -61.47 -30.17 -10.36
CA VAL A 274 -60.63 -31.33 -9.97
C VAL A 274 -59.59 -30.97 -8.90
N HIS A 275 -59.52 -29.72 -8.43
CA HIS A 275 -58.68 -29.39 -7.29
C HIS A 275 -59.39 -29.82 -6.00
N ASP A 276 -58.94 -30.94 -5.42
CA ASP A 276 -59.24 -31.31 -4.03
C ASP A 276 -59.04 -30.08 -3.16
N PHE A 277 -60.12 -29.54 -2.57
CA PHE A 277 -60.00 -28.50 -1.56
C PHE A 277 -59.20 -29.07 -0.39
N GLU A 278 -57.91 -28.74 -0.33
CA GLU A 278 -57.07 -29.12 0.81
C GLU A 278 -57.67 -28.46 2.07
N HIS A 279 -58.30 -29.27 2.92
CA HIS A 279 -58.71 -28.81 4.23
C HIS A 279 -57.45 -28.35 4.99
N THR A 280 -57.36 -27.05 5.27
CA THR A 280 -56.27 -26.39 6.00
C THR A 280 -56.19 -26.76 7.49
N ILE A 281 -56.85 -27.85 7.90
CA ILE A 281 -56.74 -28.44 9.23
C ILE A 281 -55.69 -29.55 9.16
N LEU A 282 -54.47 -29.24 9.57
CA LEU A 282 -53.39 -30.21 9.74
C LEU A 282 -53.66 -31.09 10.98
N THR A 283 -54.40 -32.19 10.85
CA THR A 283 -54.42 -33.25 11.86
C THR A 283 -53.14 -34.09 11.74
N ILE A 284 -52.06 -33.64 12.37
CA ILE A 284 -50.82 -34.40 12.46
C ILE A 284 -51.00 -35.51 13.50
N ASN A 285 -51.33 -36.72 13.05
CA ASN A 285 -51.15 -37.91 13.88
C ASN A 285 -49.65 -38.19 14.02
N LYS A 286 -49.10 -37.99 15.22
CA LYS A 286 -47.70 -38.29 15.52
C LYS A 286 -47.48 -39.81 15.49
N ILE A 287 -47.17 -40.36 14.32
CA ILE A 287 -46.75 -41.75 14.19
C ILE A 287 -45.28 -41.81 14.63
N ASN A 288 -45.04 -42.33 15.83
CA ASN A 288 -43.70 -42.52 16.36
C ASN A 288 -43.07 -43.77 15.70
N LYS A 289 -42.56 -43.64 14.47
CA LYS A 289 -41.75 -44.72 13.87
C LYS A 289 -40.35 -44.64 14.48
N ASN A 290 -40.02 -45.55 15.40
CA ASN A 290 -38.70 -45.63 16.07
C ASN A 290 -37.53 -45.92 15.10
N TYR A 291 -37.79 -46.08 13.80
CA TYR A 291 -36.77 -46.34 12.81
C TYR A 291 -37.14 -45.73 11.46
N SER A 292 -36.20 -44.97 10.90
CA SER A 292 -36.26 -44.47 9.52
C SER A 292 -35.36 -45.33 8.63
N PRO A 293 -35.88 -45.96 7.57
CA PRO A 293 -35.08 -46.74 6.62
C PRO A 293 -33.94 -45.92 6.01
N TRP A 294 -34.08 -44.60 5.95
CA TRP A 294 -33.16 -43.69 5.28
C TRP A 294 -31.86 -43.43 6.07
N SER A 295 -31.78 -43.81 7.35
CA SER A 295 -30.55 -43.70 8.17
C SER A 295 -29.92 -45.04 8.53
N SER A 296 -30.42 -46.13 7.94
CA SER A 296 -30.03 -47.48 8.33
C SER A 296 -28.68 -47.88 7.74
N LYS A 297 -27.64 -47.84 8.59
CA LYS A 297 -26.24 -48.17 8.25
C LYS A 297 -26.04 -49.59 7.71
N ILE A 298 -27.05 -50.47 7.80
CA ILE A 298 -27.04 -51.83 7.26
C ILE A 298 -27.00 -51.86 5.73
N TYR A 299 -27.57 -50.86 5.03
CA TYR A 299 -27.51 -50.78 3.57
C TYR A 299 -26.19 -50.17 3.05
N GLY A 300 -25.33 -49.65 3.94
CA GLY A 300 -24.04 -49.05 3.59
C GLY A 300 -22.84 -50.01 3.76
N LEU A 301 -23.07 -51.23 4.25
CA LEU A 301 -22.01 -52.22 4.44
C LEU A 301 -21.84 -53.06 3.17
N ARG A 302 -20.59 -53.17 2.72
CA ARG A 302 -20.22 -53.97 1.54
C ARG A 302 -20.38 -55.45 1.88
N GLU A 303 -21.28 -56.15 1.19
CA GLU A 303 -21.41 -57.61 1.32
C GLU A 303 -20.15 -58.30 0.78
N LEU A 304 -19.56 -59.18 1.59
CA LEU A 304 -18.45 -60.01 1.16
C LEU A 304 -19.00 -61.23 0.39
N PRO A 305 -18.42 -61.58 -0.76
CA PRO A 305 -18.89 -62.72 -1.55
C PRO A 305 -18.77 -64.01 -0.75
N ARG A 306 -19.83 -64.81 -0.75
CA ARG A 306 -19.81 -66.15 -0.16
C ARG A 306 -18.85 -67.04 -0.98
N ARG A 307 -17.95 -67.72 -0.26
CA ARG A 307 -17.04 -68.74 -0.80
C ARG A 307 -17.79 -69.91 -1.41
#